data_AF-A0A1G8GKS2-F1
#
_entry.id   AF-A0A1G8GKS2-F1
#
_cell.length_a   1.000
_cell.length_b   1.000
_cell.length_c   1.000
_cell.angle_alpha   90.00
_cell.angle_beta   90.00
_cell.angle_gamma   90.00
#
_symmetry.space_group_name_H-M   'P 1'
#
loop_
_entity.id
_entity.type
_entity.pdbx_description
1 polymer ?
#
loop_
_entity_poly.entity_id
_entity_poly.type
_entity_poly.pdbx_seq_one_letter_code
_entity_poly.pdbx_strand_id
1 'polypeptide(L)'
;MTKILLTLLLCLLAIFSYCQLPENLQKYYASIDKAEYALVMGNKQEASDNYYQAFNEKENPFFDDIYNSFLVNAELQNDERGKQDYKKLKCLQYNFSEIKAFVFFEKFQERNKSFIEQIICTKNYFNYKLRKTLDSLAQWDQMYRSTGSVQNLNAEERKIFIKNDSINAFTLKKIIEKYGFPNEYLIGMDNSSLYANFKYQAIIIHQQKMGKYKHVDFEPLLYKAVQEGKMRNKDYAALVEFAFVKKEYNYFPLIMLNDGCCLINKSIYPEYRDQQKKQEIQNAEKRRSEIGLTSLSRNVLYKLYNEENPKYKLEPFYKVTLFLGKEEEENLRKKSIKINFEDYFKQYHDKNYNGK
;
A
#
# COMPACT_ATOMS: atom_id res chain seq x y z
N MET A 1 10.10 46.79 -17.12
CA MET A 1 8.99 46.14 -16.36
C MET A 1 8.51 44.83 -16.99
N THR A 2 8.26 44.78 -18.30
CA THR A 2 7.76 43.58 -19.01
C THR A 2 8.62 42.32 -18.87
N LYS A 3 9.95 42.44 -18.85
CA LYS A 3 10.85 41.29 -18.66
C LYS A 3 10.78 40.67 -17.25
N ILE A 4 10.68 41.50 -16.20
CA ILE A 4 10.60 41.04 -14.81
C ILE A 4 9.26 40.34 -14.57
N LEU A 5 8.18 40.87 -15.14
CA LEU A 5 6.84 40.27 -15.05
C LEU A 5 6.79 38.89 -15.74
N LEU A 6 7.43 38.76 -16.91
CA LEU A 6 7.52 37.51 -17.65
C LEU A 6 8.34 36.46 -16.90
N THR A 7 9.47 36.85 -16.29
CA THR A 7 10.29 35.93 -15.48
C THR A 7 9.54 35.47 -14.22
N LEU A 8 8.83 36.36 -13.54
CA LEU A 8 7.97 36.00 -12.40
C LEU A 8 6.84 35.05 -12.81
N LEU A 9 6.20 35.29 -13.96
CA LEU A 9 5.16 34.41 -14.50
C LEU A 9 5.71 33.02 -14.86
N LEU A 10 6.89 32.95 -15.46
CA LEU A 10 7.56 31.68 -15.79
C LEU A 10 8.02 30.92 -14.54
N CYS A 11 8.51 31.61 -13.51
CA CYS A 11 8.81 30.99 -12.22
C CYS A 11 7.55 30.49 -11.50
N LEU A 12 6.44 31.24 -11.56
CA LEU A 12 5.16 30.81 -10.99
C LEU A 12 4.60 29.58 -11.72
N LEU A 13 4.64 29.57 -13.05
CA LEU A 13 4.22 28.42 -13.86
C LEU A 13 5.10 27.19 -13.62
N ALA A 14 6.41 27.37 -13.41
CA ALA A 14 7.29 26.28 -13.03
C ALA A 14 6.93 25.69 -11.66
N ILE A 15 6.52 26.52 -10.68
CA ILE A 15 6.13 26.06 -9.34
C ILE A 15 4.83 25.24 -9.38
N PHE A 16 3.86 25.60 -10.24
CA PHE A 16 2.60 24.84 -10.34
C PHE A 16 2.76 23.46 -11.01
N SER A 17 3.77 23.27 -11.87
CA SER A 17 4.03 21.98 -12.52
C SER A 17 4.65 20.92 -11.60
N TYR A 18 5.25 21.30 -10.46
CA TYR A 18 5.89 20.37 -9.52
C TYR A 18 4.91 19.64 -8.59
N CYS A 19 3.62 19.97 -8.61
CA CYS A 19 2.66 19.43 -7.65
C CYS A 19 1.80 18.28 -8.19
N GLN A 20 2.00 17.85 -9.44
CA GLN A 20 1.19 16.81 -10.07
C GLN A 20 2.02 15.55 -10.31
N LEU A 21 1.37 14.38 -10.21
CA LEU A 21 1.99 13.12 -10.62
C LEU A 21 2.42 13.18 -12.09
N PRO A 22 3.55 12.58 -12.49
CA PRO A 22 3.89 12.42 -13.89
C PRO A 22 2.77 11.74 -14.67
N GLU A 23 2.50 12.19 -15.90
CA GLU A 23 1.37 11.70 -16.71
C GLU A 23 1.39 10.18 -16.90
N ASN A 24 2.55 9.60 -17.17
CA ASN A 24 2.72 8.15 -17.31
C ASN A 24 2.37 7.43 -15.99
N LEU A 25 2.72 8.01 -14.84
CA LEU A 25 2.38 7.43 -13.55
C LEU A 25 0.88 7.55 -13.23
N GLN A 26 0.21 8.62 -13.68
CA GLN A 26 -1.25 8.72 -13.60
C GLN A 26 -1.93 7.64 -14.45
N LYS A 27 -1.48 7.45 -15.70
CA LYS A 27 -1.98 6.38 -16.59
C LYS A 27 -1.73 4.99 -16.03
N TYR A 28 -0.55 4.78 -15.44
CA TYR A 28 -0.21 3.57 -14.71
C TYR A 28 -1.24 3.28 -13.63
N TYR A 29 -1.46 4.21 -12.68
CA TYR A 29 -2.39 3.98 -11.57
C TYR A 29 -3.84 3.82 -12.03
N ALA A 30 -4.28 4.57 -13.04
CA ALA A 30 -5.61 4.41 -13.61
C ALA A 30 -5.81 3.01 -14.23
N SER A 31 -4.79 2.48 -14.90
CA SER A 31 -4.83 1.13 -15.49
C SER A 31 -4.76 0.04 -14.42
N ILE A 32 -3.96 0.23 -13.36
CA ILE A 32 -3.96 -0.67 -12.19
C ILE A 32 -5.34 -0.71 -11.52
N ASP A 33 -5.97 0.45 -11.28
CA ASP A 33 -7.31 0.48 -10.66
C ASP A 33 -8.35 -0.24 -11.53
N LYS A 34 -8.30 -0.10 -12.86
CA LYS A 34 -9.16 -0.87 -13.76
C LYS A 34 -8.88 -2.36 -13.70
N ALA A 35 -7.61 -2.76 -13.65
CA ALA A 35 -7.23 -4.16 -13.58
C ALA A 35 -7.74 -4.84 -12.32
N GLU A 36 -7.53 -4.20 -11.17
CA GLU A 36 -7.99 -4.69 -9.87
C GLU A 36 -9.51 -4.71 -9.78
N TYR A 37 -10.19 -3.69 -10.33
CA TYR A 37 -11.65 -3.70 -10.39
C TYR A 37 -12.17 -4.84 -11.26
N ALA A 38 -11.62 -5.04 -12.46
CA ALA A 38 -11.98 -6.16 -13.34
C ALA A 38 -11.75 -7.52 -12.67
N LEU A 39 -10.68 -7.65 -11.88
CA LEU A 39 -10.42 -8.84 -11.09
C LEU A 39 -11.52 -9.09 -10.04
N VAL A 40 -11.93 -8.05 -9.31
CA VAL A 40 -13.04 -8.11 -8.34
C VAL A 40 -14.37 -8.46 -9.02
N MET A 41 -14.59 -8.00 -10.25
CA MET A 41 -15.74 -8.37 -11.08
C MET A 41 -15.68 -9.82 -11.60
N GLY A 42 -14.60 -10.56 -11.32
CA GLY A 42 -14.36 -11.90 -11.87
C GLY A 42 -13.90 -11.90 -13.34
N ASN A 43 -13.70 -10.73 -13.96
CA ASN A 43 -13.22 -10.61 -15.34
C ASN A 43 -11.69 -10.63 -15.41
N LYS A 44 -11.12 -11.84 -15.28
CA LYS A 44 -9.66 -12.05 -15.30
C LYS A 44 -8.99 -11.62 -16.60
N GLN A 45 -9.67 -11.78 -17.74
CA GLN A 45 -9.10 -11.39 -19.04
C GLN A 45 -8.89 -9.88 -19.11
N GLU A 46 -9.94 -9.11 -18.78
CA GLU A 46 -9.85 -7.65 -18.72
C GLU A 46 -8.84 -7.19 -17.65
N ALA A 47 -8.76 -7.88 -16.51
CA ALA A 47 -7.73 -7.61 -15.51
C ALA A 47 -6.31 -7.76 -16.08
N SER A 48 -6.04 -8.86 -16.78
CA SER A 48 -4.74 -9.10 -17.46
C SER A 48 -4.40 -8.00 -18.46
N ASP A 49 -5.37 -7.61 -19.29
CA ASP A 49 -5.16 -6.57 -20.32
C ASP A 49 -4.86 -5.21 -19.69
N ASN A 50 -5.56 -4.83 -18.62
CA ASN A 50 -5.31 -3.57 -17.92
C ASN A 50 -3.97 -3.57 -17.15
N TYR A 51 -3.54 -4.70 -16.58
CA TYR A 51 -2.19 -4.79 -15.98
C TYR A 51 -1.09 -4.53 -17.03
N TYR A 52 -1.22 -5.13 -18.21
CA TYR A 52 -0.24 -4.94 -19.28
C TYR A 52 -0.31 -3.53 -19.88
N GLN A 53 -1.49 -2.92 -19.95
CA GLN A 53 -1.61 -1.50 -20.26
C GLN A 53 -0.84 -0.65 -19.24
N ALA A 54 -0.96 -0.93 -17.94
CA ALA A 54 -0.19 -0.23 -16.91
C ALA A 54 1.32 -0.41 -17.10
N PHE A 55 1.77 -1.64 -17.36
CA PHE A 55 3.20 -1.96 -17.48
C PHE A 55 3.87 -1.30 -18.69
N ASN A 56 3.11 -0.82 -19.69
CA ASN A 56 3.63 -0.02 -20.78
C ASN A 56 3.97 1.43 -20.38
N GLU A 57 3.34 1.94 -19.31
CA GLU A 57 3.52 3.32 -18.84
C GLU A 57 4.69 3.46 -17.84
N LYS A 58 5.19 2.34 -17.32
CA LYS A 58 6.21 2.29 -16.26
C LYS A 58 7.18 1.14 -16.48
N GLU A 59 8.44 1.48 -16.77
CA GLU A 59 9.52 0.50 -17.01
C GLU A 59 9.70 -0.51 -15.86
N ASN A 60 9.55 -0.02 -14.62
CA ASN A 60 9.70 -0.79 -13.39
C ASN A 60 8.37 -0.78 -12.62
N PRO A 61 7.38 -1.61 -13.00
CA PRO A 61 6.09 -1.71 -12.30
C PRO A 61 6.24 -2.15 -10.85
N PHE A 62 5.28 -1.82 -10.00
CA PHE A 62 5.39 -2.22 -8.60
C PHE A 62 5.25 -3.73 -8.42
N PHE A 63 6.03 -4.29 -7.49
CA PHE A 63 6.06 -5.72 -7.23
C PHE A 63 4.66 -6.35 -7.05
N ASP A 64 3.79 -5.74 -6.26
CA ASP A 64 2.44 -6.27 -5.99
C ASP A 64 1.56 -6.32 -7.24
N ASP A 65 1.72 -5.34 -8.15
CA ASP A 65 0.97 -5.29 -9.40
C ASP A 65 1.46 -6.40 -10.37
N ILE A 66 2.78 -6.63 -10.44
CA ILE A 66 3.37 -7.75 -11.20
C ILE A 66 2.91 -9.09 -10.61
N TYR A 67 2.88 -9.19 -9.29
CA TYR A 67 2.45 -10.40 -8.59
C TYR A 67 0.98 -10.72 -8.88
N ASN A 68 0.08 -9.73 -8.80
CA ASN A 68 -1.33 -9.92 -9.15
C ASN A 68 -1.50 -10.29 -10.64
N SER A 69 -0.78 -9.61 -11.54
CA SER A 69 -0.77 -9.94 -12.96
C SER A 69 -0.31 -11.38 -13.20
N PHE A 70 0.74 -11.84 -12.53
CA PHE A 70 1.21 -13.22 -12.62
C PHE A 70 0.11 -14.22 -12.22
N LEU A 71 -0.54 -14.01 -11.07
CA LEU A 71 -1.62 -14.87 -10.61
C LEU A 71 -2.76 -14.95 -11.63
N VAL A 72 -3.20 -13.81 -12.14
CA VAL A 72 -4.26 -13.72 -13.15
C VAL A 72 -3.87 -14.49 -14.41
N ASN A 73 -2.67 -14.27 -14.94
CA ASN A 73 -2.21 -14.92 -16.17
C ASN A 73 -1.98 -16.42 -16.00
N ALA A 74 -1.46 -16.86 -14.85
CA ALA A 74 -1.27 -18.27 -14.56
C ALA A 74 -2.62 -19.02 -14.46
N GLU A 75 -3.63 -18.39 -13.86
CA GLU A 75 -5.00 -18.93 -13.78
C GLU A 75 -5.72 -18.96 -15.13
N LEU A 76 -5.49 -17.96 -15.99
CA LEU A 76 -5.98 -17.93 -17.38
C LEU A 76 -5.24 -18.90 -18.31
N GLN A 77 -4.13 -19.50 -17.84
CA GLN A 77 -3.20 -20.26 -18.69
C GLN A 77 -2.61 -19.43 -19.84
N ASN A 78 -2.50 -18.11 -19.65
CA ASN A 78 -1.78 -17.23 -20.57
C ASN A 78 -0.27 -17.33 -20.29
N ASP A 79 0.34 -18.39 -20.82
CA ASP A 79 1.75 -18.71 -20.53
C ASP A 79 2.72 -17.64 -21.09
N GLU A 80 2.36 -16.89 -22.14
CA GLU A 80 3.22 -15.82 -22.66
C GLU A 80 3.40 -14.71 -21.62
N ARG A 81 2.29 -14.14 -21.14
CA ARG A 81 2.31 -13.09 -20.11
C ARG A 81 2.77 -13.64 -18.75
N GLY A 82 2.32 -14.85 -18.40
CA GLY A 82 2.71 -15.52 -17.16
C GLY A 82 4.23 -15.72 -17.04
N LYS A 83 4.91 -16.11 -18.13
CA LYS A 83 6.38 -16.22 -18.16
C LYS A 83 7.07 -14.87 -17.95
N GLN A 84 6.56 -13.80 -18.57
CA GLN A 84 7.13 -12.46 -18.42
C GLN A 84 7.03 -11.97 -16.98
N ASP A 85 5.85 -12.09 -16.36
CA ASP A 85 5.62 -11.68 -14.98
C ASP A 85 6.43 -12.55 -14.00
N TYR A 86 6.45 -13.88 -14.21
CA TYR A 86 7.25 -14.80 -13.40
C TYR A 86 8.74 -14.45 -13.43
N LYS A 87 9.29 -14.13 -14.61
CA LYS A 87 10.69 -13.71 -14.74
C LYS A 87 10.95 -12.42 -13.96
N LYS A 88 10.07 -11.42 -14.07
CA LYS A 88 10.20 -10.16 -13.31
C LYS A 88 10.23 -10.44 -11.80
N LEU A 89 9.27 -11.22 -11.28
CA LEU A 89 9.20 -11.59 -9.87
C LEU A 89 10.44 -12.38 -9.40
N LYS A 90 10.85 -13.40 -10.16
CA LYS A 90 12.06 -14.19 -9.86
C LYS A 90 13.30 -13.30 -9.80
N CYS A 91 13.41 -12.34 -10.74
CA CYS A 91 14.53 -11.41 -10.76
C CYS A 91 14.46 -10.40 -9.62
N LEU A 92 13.28 -9.99 -9.16
CA LEU A 92 13.09 -9.25 -7.91
C LEU A 92 13.37 -10.06 -6.63
N GLN A 93 13.83 -11.31 -6.75
CA GLN A 93 14.12 -12.24 -5.64
C GLN A 93 12.88 -12.67 -4.85
N TYR A 94 11.72 -12.65 -5.49
CA TYR A 94 10.51 -13.23 -4.89
C TYR A 94 10.67 -14.73 -4.67
N ASN A 95 10.33 -15.20 -3.47
CA ASN A 95 10.23 -16.62 -3.17
C ASN A 95 8.79 -17.08 -3.36
N PHE A 96 8.62 -17.97 -4.33
CA PHE A 96 7.34 -18.56 -4.68
C PHE A 96 6.81 -19.60 -3.67
N SER A 97 7.48 -19.80 -2.52
CA SER A 97 7.03 -20.76 -1.50
C SER A 97 5.62 -20.50 -1.01
N GLU A 98 5.20 -19.22 -0.91
CA GLU A 98 3.86 -18.83 -0.44
C GLU A 98 2.75 -19.31 -1.37
N ILE A 99 3.04 -19.45 -2.66
CA ILE A 99 2.05 -19.84 -3.67
C ILE A 99 2.26 -21.25 -4.22
N LYS A 100 3.28 -21.96 -3.72
CA LYS A 100 3.66 -23.30 -4.20
C LYS A 100 2.54 -24.33 -4.05
N ALA A 101 1.68 -24.15 -3.04
CA ALA A 101 0.57 -25.06 -2.75
C ALA A 101 -0.65 -24.84 -3.66
N PHE A 102 -0.70 -23.78 -4.47
CA PHE A 102 -1.86 -23.55 -5.33
C PHE A 102 -1.78 -24.36 -6.62
N VAL A 103 -2.87 -25.04 -6.96
CA VAL A 103 -3.00 -25.87 -8.16
C VAL A 103 -2.69 -25.10 -9.45
N PHE A 104 -3.08 -23.82 -9.55
CA PHE A 104 -2.77 -23.02 -10.74
C PHE A 104 -1.25 -22.86 -10.93
N PHE A 105 -0.49 -22.75 -9.84
CA PHE A 105 0.94 -22.51 -9.87
C PHE A 105 1.69 -23.79 -10.25
N GLU A 106 1.32 -24.93 -9.67
CA GLU A 106 1.82 -26.25 -10.07
C GLU A 106 1.65 -26.46 -11.59
N LYS A 107 0.42 -26.27 -12.10
CA LYS A 107 0.13 -26.40 -13.54
C LYS A 107 0.94 -25.42 -14.39
N PHE A 108 1.13 -24.17 -13.92
CA PHE A 108 1.99 -23.22 -14.61
C PHE A 108 3.45 -23.71 -14.65
N GLN A 109 3.98 -24.25 -13.55
CA GLN A 109 5.34 -24.79 -13.50
C GLN A 109 5.54 -25.98 -14.43
N GLU A 110 4.57 -26.90 -14.49
CA GLU A 110 4.61 -28.07 -15.38
C GLU A 110 4.67 -27.66 -16.86
N ARG A 111 3.77 -26.78 -17.29
CA ARG A 111 3.73 -26.29 -18.69
C ARG A 111 4.97 -25.50 -19.07
N ASN A 112 5.61 -24.84 -18.11
CA ASN A 112 6.67 -23.87 -18.35
C ASN A 112 8.03 -24.29 -17.76
N LYS A 113 8.22 -25.59 -17.49
CA LYS A 113 9.41 -26.13 -16.81
C LYS A 113 10.73 -25.71 -17.46
N SER A 114 10.85 -25.90 -18.78
CA SER A 114 12.07 -25.55 -19.53
C SER A 114 12.41 -24.06 -19.43
N PHE A 115 11.40 -23.19 -19.51
CA PHE A 115 11.58 -21.76 -19.32
C PHE A 115 12.09 -21.45 -17.91
N ILE A 116 11.45 -21.99 -16.87
CA ILE A 116 11.78 -21.69 -15.47
C ILE A 116 13.23 -22.05 -15.13
N GLU A 117 13.69 -23.21 -15.63
CA GLU A 117 15.06 -23.71 -15.47
C GLU A 117 16.11 -22.82 -16.16
N GLN A 118 15.73 -22.15 -17.25
CA GLN A 118 16.61 -21.31 -18.07
C GLN A 118 16.57 -19.81 -17.71
N ILE A 119 15.75 -19.38 -16.75
CA ILE A 119 15.69 -17.96 -16.39
C ILE A 119 17.03 -17.48 -15.85
N ILE A 120 17.63 -16.56 -16.58
CA ILE A 120 18.78 -15.77 -16.16
C ILE A 120 18.31 -14.36 -15.84
N CYS A 121 18.63 -13.88 -14.64
CA CYS A 121 18.40 -12.49 -14.23
C CYS A 121 19.66 -11.68 -14.52
N THR A 122 19.71 -11.09 -15.71
CA THR A 122 20.79 -10.19 -16.10
C THR A 122 20.66 -8.87 -15.36
N LYS A 123 21.67 -8.52 -14.56
CA LYS A 123 21.88 -7.17 -13.95
C LYS A 123 20.96 -6.74 -12.81
N ASN A 124 20.72 -7.59 -11.80
CA ASN A 124 20.15 -7.09 -10.54
C ASN A 124 21.24 -6.80 -9.51
N TYR A 125 21.77 -5.57 -9.57
CA TYR A 125 22.70 -5.04 -8.57
C TYR A 125 21.91 -4.48 -7.37
N PHE A 126 21.21 -5.35 -6.65
CA PHE A 126 20.60 -4.95 -5.40
C PHE A 126 21.67 -4.49 -4.43
N ASN A 127 21.38 -3.41 -3.70
CA ASN A 127 22.28 -2.92 -2.67
C ASN A 127 22.12 -3.76 -1.39
N TYR A 128 22.73 -4.96 -1.38
CA TYR A 128 22.64 -5.89 -0.25
C TYR A 128 23.19 -5.31 1.05
N LYS A 129 24.18 -4.42 0.97
CA LYS A 129 24.71 -3.72 2.15
C LYS A 129 23.64 -2.80 2.74
N LEU A 130 22.97 -2.02 1.90
CA LEU A 130 21.85 -1.17 2.32
C LEU A 130 20.69 -1.99 2.89
N ARG A 131 20.31 -3.10 2.24
CA ARG A 131 19.28 -4.01 2.76
C ARG A 131 19.61 -4.49 4.17
N LYS A 132 20.82 -5.01 4.39
CA LYS A 132 21.27 -5.45 5.73
C LYS A 132 21.24 -4.31 6.76
N THR A 133 21.57 -3.09 6.35
CA THR A 133 21.46 -1.90 7.22
C THR A 133 20.00 -1.61 7.59
N LEU A 134 19.07 -1.66 6.62
CA LEU A 134 17.65 -1.45 6.86
C LEU A 134 17.04 -2.55 7.75
N ASP A 135 17.42 -3.81 7.52
CA ASP A 135 16.99 -4.95 8.34
C ASP A 135 17.47 -4.80 9.80
N SER A 136 18.72 -4.38 9.99
CA SER A 136 19.26 -4.13 11.33
C SER A 136 18.52 -2.97 12.01
N LEU A 137 18.27 -1.86 11.31
CA LEU A 137 17.48 -0.74 11.83
C LEU A 137 16.09 -1.19 12.29
N ALA A 138 15.40 -2.01 11.47
CA ALA A 138 14.09 -2.54 11.82
C ALA A 138 14.14 -3.47 13.04
N GLN A 139 15.16 -4.32 13.16
CA GLN A 139 15.35 -5.17 14.34
C GLN A 139 15.54 -4.34 15.62
N TRP A 140 16.37 -3.30 15.56
CA TRP A 140 16.58 -2.38 16.68
C TRP A 140 15.31 -1.62 17.09
N ASP A 141 14.49 -1.21 16.11
CA ASP A 141 13.19 -0.57 16.35
C ASP A 141 12.19 -1.50 17.06
N GLN A 142 12.22 -2.80 16.74
CA GLN A 142 11.31 -3.80 17.32
C GLN A 142 11.81 -4.40 18.65
N MET A 143 13.10 -4.31 18.97
CA MET A 143 13.73 -5.04 20.09
C MET A 143 13.05 -4.82 21.46
N TYR A 144 12.60 -3.59 21.75
CA TYR A 144 11.93 -3.26 23.02
C TYR A 144 10.40 -3.39 22.96
N ARG A 145 9.86 -3.72 21.78
CA ARG A 145 8.42 -3.89 21.56
C ARG A 145 8.01 -5.36 21.68
N SER A 146 8.97 -6.28 21.56
CA SER A 146 8.78 -7.73 21.75
C SER A 146 8.84 -8.19 23.21
N THR A 147 9.38 -7.38 24.13
CA THR A 147 9.57 -7.74 25.56
C THR A 147 8.39 -7.38 26.46
N GLY A 148 7.34 -6.74 25.94
CA GLY A 148 6.15 -6.33 26.69
C GLY A 148 5.59 -5.00 26.20
N SER A 149 4.45 -4.57 26.76
CA SER A 149 3.92 -3.22 26.51
C SER A 149 4.98 -2.18 26.88
N VAL A 150 5.18 -1.15 26.04
CA VAL A 150 6.02 0.03 26.35
C VAL A 150 5.61 0.68 27.68
N GLN A 151 4.40 0.42 28.16
CA GLN A 151 3.89 0.86 29.46
C GLN A 151 4.58 0.15 30.64
N ASN A 152 5.07 -1.07 30.45
CA ASN A 152 5.73 -1.89 31.48
C ASN A 152 7.24 -1.60 31.60
N LEU A 153 7.80 -0.80 30.71
CA LEU A 153 9.21 -0.39 30.78
C LEU A 153 9.43 0.55 31.97
N ASN A 154 10.50 0.31 32.72
CA ASN A 154 10.97 1.21 33.77
C ASN A 154 11.47 2.54 33.17
N ALA A 155 11.77 3.53 34.02
CA ALA A 155 12.13 4.87 33.57
C ALA A 155 13.39 4.90 32.68
N GLU A 156 14.40 4.07 32.98
CA GLU A 156 15.65 4.01 32.21
C GLU A 156 15.46 3.28 30.88
N GLU A 157 14.75 2.15 30.88
CA GLU A 157 14.37 1.43 29.66
C GLU A 157 13.54 2.30 28.72
N ARG A 158 12.62 3.10 29.25
CA ARG A 158 11.81 4.04 28.48
C ARG A 158 12.67 5.15 27.84
N LYS A 159 13.65 5.69 28.56
CA LYS A 159 14.60 6.68 28.00
C LYS A 159 15.40 6.08 26.85
N ILE A 160 15.92 4.86 27.03
CA ILE A 160 16.68 4.13 26.00
C ILE A 160 15.79 3.88 24.78
N PHE A 161 14.56 3.42 24.99
CA PHE A 161 13.58 3.19 23.94
C PHE A 161 13.31 4.45 23.10
N ILE A 162 12.94 5.57 23.73
CA ILE A 162 12.66 6.84 23.03
C ILE A 162 13.89 7.33 22.25
N LYS A 163 15.08 7.20 22.85
CA LYS A 163 16.34 7.57 22.21
C LYS A 163 16.60 6.70 20.97
N ASN A 164 16.39 5.39 21.07
CA ASN A 164 16.60 4.46 19.95
C ASN A 164 15.59 4.69 18.83
N ASP A 165 14.32 4.90 19.16
CA ASP A 165 13.25 5.21 18.20
C ASP A 165 13.61 6.47 17.38
N SER A 166 14.09 7.51 18.07
CA SER A 166 14.61 8.74 17.43
C SER A 166 15.83 8.48 16.53
N ILE A 167 16.84 7.77 17.03
CA ILE A 167 18.08 7.49 16.28
C ILE A 167 17.77 6.68 15.02
N ASN A 168 16.91 5.67 15.11
CA ASN A 168 16.50 4.84 13.98
C ASN A 168 15.76 5.67 12.94
N ALA A 169 14.83 6.53 13.37
CA ALA A 169 14.10 7.43 12.48
C ALA A 169 15.04 8.40 11.74
N PHE A 170 15.96 9.06 12.44
CA PHE A 170 16.93 9.96 11.83
C PHE A 170 17.89 9.22 10.87
N THR A 171 18.30 8.01 11.23
CA THR A 171 19.17 7.19 10.38
C THR A 171 18.45 6.77 9.10
N LEU A 172 17.20 6.33 9.21
CA LEU A 172 16.36 6.00 8.06
C LEU A 172 16.15 7.21 7.16
N LYS A 173 15.87 8.39 7.72
CA LYS A 173 15.76 9.65 6.97
C LYS A 173 17.00 9.91 6.12
N LYS A 174 18.19 9.85 6.74
CA LYS A 174 19.48 10.05 6.05
C LYS A 174 19.73 9.01 4.95
N ILE A 175 19.30 7.77 5.17
CA ILE A 175 19.37 6.71 4.16
C ILE A 175 18.50 7.07 2.96
N ILE A 176 17.24 7.47 3.17
CA ILE A 176 16.32 7.87 2.10
C ILE A 176 16.87 9.10 1.35
N GLU A 177 17.38 10.09 2.06
CA GLU A 177 17.98 11.29 1.47
C GLU A 177 19.21 10.95 0.62
N LYS A 178 20.01 9.95 1.02
CA LYS A 178 21.25 9.56 0.33
C LYS A 178 21.03 8.63 -0.86
N TYR A 179 20.14 7.64 -0.73
CA TYR A 179 19.99 6.55 -1.70
C TYR A 179 18.67 6.60 -2.49
N GLY A 180 17.78 7.55 -2.16
CA GLY A 180 16.38 7.50 -2.58
C GLY A 180 15.55 6.57 -1.71
N PHE A 181 14.23 6.54 -1.93
CA PHE A 181 13.35 5.65 -1.18
C PHE A 181 13.71 4.17 -1.46
N PRO A 182 14.05 3.36 -0.43
CA PRO A 182 14.36 1.96 -0.64
C PRO A 182 13.14 1.23 -1.17
N ASN A 183 13.26 0.59 -2.33
CA ASN A 183 12.17 -0.17 -2.94
C ASN A 183 12.69 -1.49 -3.52
N GLU A 184 11.79 -2.29 -4.10
CA GLU A 184 12.08 -3.61 -4.64
C GLU A 184 13.19 -3.62 -5.69
N TYR A 185 13.36 -2.52 -6.43
CA TYR A 185 14.40 -2.39 -7.45
C TYR A 185 15.76 -1.97 -6.87
N LEU A 186 15.79 -1.30 -5.71
CA LEU A 186 17.02 -0.90 -5.04
C LEU A 186 17.59 -2.01 -4.14
N ILE A 187 16.72 -2.70 -3.38
CA ILE A 187 17.13 -3.63 -2.34
C ILE A 187 16.67 -5.08 -2.57
N GLY A 188 15.90 -5.34 -3.64
CA GLY A 188 15.28 -6.64 -3.89
C GLY A 188 14.12 -6.89 -2.94
N MET A 189 13.33 -7.93 -3.19
CA MET A 189 12.27 -8.33 -2.27
C MET A 189 12.84 -9.13 -1.09
N ASP A 190 12.30 -8.88 0.11
CA ASP A 190 12.42 -9.76 1.26
C ASP A 190 11.11 -10.51 1.44
N ASN A 191 11.16 -11.83 1.62
CA ASN A 191 9.95 -12.66 1.73
C ASN A 191 9.32 -12.55 3.13
N SER A 192 9.33 -11.34 3.72
CA SER A 192 8.83 -11.12 5.06
C SER A 192 7.37 -10.68 5.05
N SER A 193 6.48 -11.64 4.83
CA SER A 193 5.05 -11.60 5.14
C SER A 193 4.17 -10.55 4.44
N LEU A 194 2.91 -10.93 4.27
CA LEU A 194 1.79 -10.23 3.63
C LEU A 194 1.45 -8.82 4.17
N TYR A 195 2.14 -8.30 5.19
CA TYR A 195 1.67 -7.15 5.99
C TYR A 195 2.53 -5.89 5.88
N ALA A 196 3.79 -5.99 5.43
CA ALA A 196 4.63 -4.84 5.10
C ALA A 196 5.66 -5.26 4.05
N ASN A 197 5.72 -4.54 2.92
CA ASN A 197 6.64 -4.85 1.84
C ASN A 197 8.11 -4.84 2.31
N PHE A 198 8.43 -4.01 3.34
CA PHE A 198 9.74 -4.01 3.98
C PHE A 198 9.68 -3.69 5.48
N LYS A 199 10.46 -4.43 6.28
CA LYS A 199 10.48 -4.31 7.76
C LYS A 199 10.78 -2.90 8.28
N TYR A 200 11.65 -2.14 7.61
CA TYR A 200 12.00 -0.77 8.02
C TYR A 200 10.81 0.19 7.97
N GLN A 201 9.73 -0.14 7.25
CA GLN A 201 8.52 0.67 7.21
C GLN A 201 7.83 0.76 8.58
N ALA A 202 8.08 -0.18 9.50
CA ALA A 202 7.61 -0.08 10.88
C ALA A 202 8.10 1.19 11.59
N ILE A 203 9.35 1.62 11.33
CA ILE A 203 9.92 2.86 11.87
C ILE A 203 9.11 4.08 11.43
N ILE A 204 8.70 4.10 10.15
CA ILE A 204 7.87 5.17 9.58
C ILE A 204 6.52 5.21 10.28
N ILE A 205 5.86 4.05 10.41
CA ILE A 205 4.58 3.92 11.10
C ILE A 205 4.67 4.43 12.53
N HIS A 206 5.71 4.04 13.28
CA HIS A 206 5.90 4.47 14.66
C HIS A 206 6.05 5.98 14.79
N GLN A 207 6.89 6.60 13.96
CA GLN A 207 7.08 8.05 13.98
C GLN A 207 5.78 8.79 13.64
N GLN A 208 5.07 8.36 12.59
CA GLN A 208 3.85 9.05 12.20
C GLN A 208 2.73 8.89 13.25
N LYS A 209 2.68 7.76 13.99
CA LYS A 209 1.74 7.55 15.12
C LYS A 209 1.97 8.51 16.29
N MET A 210 3.17 9.09 16.42
CA MET A 210 3.46 10.08 17.47
C MET A 210 2.81 11.44 17.21
N GLY A 211 2.25 11.68 16.02
CA GLY A 211 1.57 12.92 15.66
C GLY A 211 2.49 14.13 15.85
N LYS A 212 2.12 15.08 16.71
CA LYS A 212 2.91 16.29 16.98
C LYS A 212 4.24 16.03 17.71
N TYR A 213 4.41 14.83 18.27
CA TYR A 213 5.62 14.44 19.02
C TYR A 213 6.61 13.65 18.17
N LYS A 214 6.35 13.48 16.86
CA LYS A 214 7.27 12.79 15.95
C LYS A 214 8.61 13.52 15.88
N HIS A 215 9.69 12.76 15.89
CA HIS A 215 11.05 13.29 15.76
C HIS A 215 11.44 13.50 14.31
N VAL A 216 10.90 12.66 13.42
CA VAL A 216 11.07 12.78 11.97
C VAL A 216 9.72 12.79 11.31
N ASP A 217 9.48 13.81 10.49
CA ASP A 217 8.37 13.79 9.55
C ASP A 217 8.80 13.12 8.24
N PHE A 218 8.31 11.90 8.01
CA PHE A 218 8.57 11.18 6.76
C PHE A 218 7.65 11.61 5.62
N GLU A 219 6.52 12.27 5.88
CA GLU A 219 5.49 12.51 4.86
C GLU A 219 6.02 13.20 3.59
N PRO A 220 6.88 14.25 3.68
CA PRO A 220 7.47 14.85 2.49
C PRO A 220 8.35 13.89 1.68
N LEU A 221 9.08 12.99 2.35
CA LEU A 221 9.93 11.99 1.69
C LEU A 221 9.10 10.89 1.02
N LEU A 222 8.00 10.47 1.66
CA LEU A 222 7.09 9.47 1.11
C LEU A 222 6.33 10.03 -0.09
N TYR A 223 5.83 11.27 0.00
CA TYR A 223 5.13 11.94 -1.10
C TYR A 223 6.05 12.09 -2.32
N LYS A 224 7.29 12.54 -2.10
CA LYS A 224 8.32 12.59 -3.15
C LYS A 224 8.56 11.22 -3.79
N ALA A 225 8.64 10.16 -2.99
CA ALA A 225 8.82 8.80 -3.50
C ALA A 225 7.65 8.33 -4.37
N VAL A 226 6.41 8.75 -4.07
CA VAL A 226 5.24 8.51 -4.92
C VAL A 226 5.36 9.27 -6.24
N GLN A 227 5.69 10.57 -6.19
CA GLN A 227 5.86 11.39 -7.40
C GLN A 227 6.96 10.85 -8.33
N GLU A 228 8.04 10.30 -7.77
CA GLU A 228 9.14 9.68 -8.52
C GLU A 228 8.82 8.24 -8.98
N GLY A 229 7.64 7.71 -8.66
CA GLY A 229 7.25 6.33 -8.94
C GLY A 229 8.13 5.28 -8.24
N LYS A 230 8.76 5.63 -7.12
CA LYS A 230 9.58 4.76 -6.28
C LYS A 230 8.77 4.08 -5.16
N MET A 231 7.60 4.62 -4.83
CA MET A 231 6.64 4.07 -3.88
C MET A 231 5.26 3.96 -4.54
N ARG A 232 4.57 2.82 -4.33
CA ARG A 232 3.18 2.64 -4.74
C ARG A 232 2.29 3.62 -3.96
N ASN A 233 1.37 4.29 -4.62
CA ASN A 233 0.45 5.22 -3.97
C ASN A 233 -0.36 4.59 -2.82
N LYS A 234 -0.71 3.31 -2.93
CA LYS A 234 -1.38 2.55 -1.87
C LYS A 234 -0.50 2.36 -0.65
N ASP A 235 0.79 2.08 -0.84
CA ASP A 235 1.75 1.96 0.26
C ASP A 235 1.94 3.30 0.98
N TYR A 236 1.98 4.41 0.23
CA TYR A 236 1.96 5.75 0.83
C TYR A 236 0.71 5.97 1.67
N ALA A 237 -0.47 5.69 1.12
CA ALA A 237 -1.75 5.84 1.82
C ALA A 237 -1.72 5.02 3.12
N ALA A 238 -1.26 3.78 3.03
CA ALA A 238 -1.07 2.92 4.18
C ALA A 238 -0.16 3.54 5.25
N LEU A 239 1.04 3.99 4.90
CA LEU A 239 2.01 4.50 5.88
C LEU A 239 1.56 5.82 6.52
N VAL A 240 0.84 6.66 5.78
CA VAL A 240 0.36 7.96 6.25
C VAL A 240 -0.99 7.80 6.98
N GLU A 241 -1.99 7.18 6.36
CA GLU A 241 -3.33 7.02 6.92
C GLU A 241 -3.35 6.06 8.13
N PHE A 242 -2.60 4.94 8.11
CA PHE A 242 -2.51 4.00 9.24
C PHE A 242 -1.79 4.59 10.46
N ALA A 243 -1.00 5.63 10.27
CA ALA A 243 -0.32 6.27 11.37
C ALA A 243 -1.21 7.28 12.12
N PHE A 244 -2.19 7.85 11.43
CA PHE A 244 -3.14 8.79 12.02
C PHE A 244 -4.42 8.10 12.55
N VAL A 245 -4.31 6.90 13.15
CA VAL A 245 -5.42 6.33 13.95
C VAL A 245 -5.62 7.15 15.24
N LYS A 246 -5.95 8.43 15.11
CA LYS A 246 -6.73 9.17 16.08
C LYS A 246 -8.17 8.67 15.96
N LYS A 247 -8.80 8.43 17.11
CA LYS A 247 -10.18 7.89 17.31
C LYS A 247 -11.27 8.53 16.45
N GLU A 248 -11.04 9.70 15.85
CA GLU A 248 -12.03 10.53 15.15
C GLU A 248 -11.94 10.47 13.62
N TYR A 249 -10.80 10.03 13.05
CA TYR A 249 -10.55 10.01 11.60
C TYR A 249 -10.65 8.62 10.95
N ASN A 250 -11.29 7.67 11.66
CA ASN A 250 -11.55 6.29 11.23
C ASN A 250 -12.57 6.20 10.08
N TYR A 251 -12.18 6.61 8.88
CA TYR A 251 -12.95 6.31 7.67
C TYR A 251 -12.52 4.98 7.01
N PHE A 252 -11.38 4.39 7.42
CA PHE A 252 -10.55 3.58 6.51
C PHE A 252 -10.11 2.15 6.88
N PRO A 253 -10.10 1.67 8.14
CA PRO A 253 -9.86 0.24 8.35
C PRO A 253 -11.15 -0.57 8.24
N LEU A 254 -11.07 -1.73 7.59
CA LEU A 254 -11.86 -2.87 8.04
C LEU A 254 -11.43 -3.12 9.48
N ILE A 255 -12.30 -2.80 10.43
CA ILE A 255 -12.01 -2.99 11.84
C ILE A 255 -12.39 -4.41 12.18
N MET A 256 -11.38 -5.23 12.46
CA MET A 256 -11.57 -6.57 12.97
C MET A 256 -11.73 -6.50 14.48
N LEU A 257 -12.87 -6.94 14.96
CA LEU A 257 -13.08 -7.15 16.39
C LEU A 257 -12.55 -8.53 16.82
N ASN A 258 -12.42 -8.74 18.13
CA ASN A 258 -11.92 -9.99 18.71
C ASN A 258 -12.76 -11.22 18.34
N ASP A 259 -14.02 -11.01 17.96
CA ASP A 259 -14.96 -12.05 17.51
C ASP A 259 -14.84 -12.36 15.99
N GLY A 260 -13.88 -11.74 15.29
CA GLY A 260 -13.70 -11.88 13.85
C GLY A 260 -14.68 -11.06 13.01
N CYS A 261 -15.54 -10.22 13.61
CA CYS A 261 -16.42 -9.33 12.85
C CYS A 261 -15.62 -8.20 12.16
N CYS A 262 -15.78 -8.08 10.85
CA CYS A 262 -15.35 -6.92 10.07
C CYS A 262 -16.38 -5.79 10.16
N LEU A 263 -15.96 -4.66 10.70
CA LEU A 263 -16.76 -3.44 10.79
C LEU A 263 -16.19 -2.35 9.87
N ILE A 264 -17.09 -1.58 9.27
CA ILE A 264 -16.75 -0.34 8.57
C ILE A 264 -17.54 0.83 9.12
N ASN A 265 -16.96 2.02 9.15
CA ASN A 265 -17.65 3.24 9.55
C ASN A 265 -18.87 3.51 8.65
N LYS A 266 -20.04 3.76 9.26
CA LYS A 266 -21.29 4.07 8.55
C LYS A 266 -21.16 5.24 7.58
N SER A 267 -20.28 6.21 7.87
CA SER A 267 -20.08 7.37 7.00
C SER A 267 -19.58 7.04 5.60
N ILE A 268 -19.12 5.81 5.33
CA ILE A 268 -18.83 5.38 3.96
C ILE A 268 -20.07 5.52 3.06
N TYR A 269 -21.28 5.41 3.60
CA TYR A 269 -22.50 5.65 2.86
C TYR A 269 -22.97 7.10 2.95
N PRO A 270 -23.37 7.73 1.83
CA PRO A 270 -23.82 9.11 1.80
C PRO A 270 -24.95 9.45 2.78
N GLU A 271 -25.90 8.53 2.99
CA GLU A 271 -27.06 8.71 3.87
C GLU A 271 -26.72 8.87 5.36
N TYR A 272 -25.55 8.42 5.80
CA TYR A 272 -25.11 8.54 7.20
C TYR A 272 -24.14 9.72 7.42
N ARG A 273 -23.99 10.62 6.44
CA ARG A 273 -23.05 11.76 6.53
C ARG A 273 -23.77 13.05 6.91
N ASP A 274 -23.40 13.61 8.07
CA ASP A 274 -23.67 15.02 8.36
C ASP A 274 -22.78 15.94 7.49
N GLN A 275 -22.96 17.26 7.60
CA GLN A 275 -22.21 18.24 6.80
C GLN A 275 -20.70 18.19 7.05
N GLN A 276 -20.29 18.01 8.30
CA GLN A 276 -18.87 17.90 8.65
C GLN A 276 -18.27 16.64 8.01
N LYS A 277 -18.95 15.50 8.15
CA LYS A 277 -18.54 14.21 7.57
C LYS A 277 -18.44 14.25 6.05
N LYS A 278 -19.36 14.97 5.38
CA LYS A 278 -19.30 15.20 3.92
C LYS A 278 -18.02 15.94 3.54
N GLN A 279 -17.67 17.02 4.24
CA GLN A 279 -16.46 17.80 3.97
C GLN A 279 -15.19 16.98 4.22
N GLU A 280 -15.14 16.24 5.34
CA GLU A 280 -14.00 15.38 5.67
C GLU A 280 -13.77 14.29 4.62
N ILE A 281 -14.84 13.65 4.14
CA ILE A 281 -14.76 12.64 3.07
C ILE A 281 -14.33 13.27 1.75
N GLN A 282 -14.89 14.42 1.36
CA GLN A 282 -14.48 15.13 0.14
C GLN A 282 -13.00 15.53 0.18
N ASN A 283 -12.51 15.99 1.33
CA ASN A 283 -11.09 16.31 1.51
C ASN A 283 -10.21 15.07 1.41
N ALA A 284 -10.65 13.94 1.97
CA ALA A 284 -9.93 12.67 1.85
C ALA A 284 -9.89 12.17 0.39
N GLU A 285 -11.02 12.17 -0.31
CA GLU A 285 -11.10 11.81 -1.73
C GLU A 285 -10.20 12.69 -2.60
N LYS A 286 -10.19 14.01 -2.34
CA LYS A 286 -9.30 14.95 -3.04
C LYS A 286 -7.83 14.58 -2.85
N ARG A 287 -7.37 14.43 -1.61
CA ARG A 287 -5.96 14.07 -1.31
C ARG A 287 -5.56 12.73 -1.94
N ARG A 288 -6.48 11.77 -1.99
CA ARG A 288 -6.26 10.46 -2.63
C ARG A 288 -6.13 10.60 -4.14
N SER A 289 -7.01 11.39 -4.77
CA SER A 289 -6.94 11.63 -6.21
C SER A 289 -5.64 12.31 -6.64
N GLU A 290 -5.07 13.19 -5.80
CA GLU A 290 -3.80 13.88 -6.06
C GLU A 290 -2.61 12.92 -6.22
N ILE A 291 -2.69 11.74 -5.58
CA ILE A 291 -1.70 10.66 -5.71
C ILE A 291 -2.21 9.47 -6.54
N GLY A 292 -3.25 9.67 -7.34
CA GLY A 292 -3.79 8.65 -8.25
C GLY A 292 -4.42 7.46 -7.55
N LEU A 293 -4.82 7.60 -6.28
CA LEU A 293 -5.55 6.55 -5.58
C LEU A 293 -7.00 6.49 -6.01
N THR A 294 -7.54 5.29 -5.89
CA THR A 294 -8.96 5.03 -6.07
C THR A 294 -9.83 5.64 -4.97
N SER A 295 -11.11 5.80 -5.29
CA SER A 295 -12.11 6.31 -4.35
C SER A 295 -12.19 5.48 -3.06
N LEU A 296 -12.69 6.08 -1.99
CA LEU A 296 -12.83 5.40 -0.71
C LEU A 296 -13.72 4.17 -0.79
N SER A 297 -14.85 4.30 -1.51
CA SER A 297 -15.77 3.18 -1.70
C SER A 297 -15.11 2.03 -2.46
N ARG A 298 -14.33 2.32 -3.50
CA ARG A 298 -13.62 1.29 -4.27
C ARG A 298 -12.48 0.65 -3.47
N ASN A 299 -11.79 1.42 -2.62
CA ASN A 299 -10.79 0.90 -1.69
C ASN A 299 -11.39 -0.11 -0.68
N VAL A 300 -12.58 0.18 -0.15
CA VAL A 300 -13.31 -0.74 0.74
C VAL A 300 -13.63 -2.04 0.03
N LEU A 301 -14.11 -1.94 -1.22
CA LEU A 301 -14.41 -3.11 -2.04
C LEU A 301 -13.18 -4.00 -2.21
N TYR A 302 -12.03 -3.41 -2.53
CA TYR A 302 -10.77 -4.14 -2.69
C TYR A 302 -10.33 -4.82 -1.41
N LYS A 303 -10.42 -4.14 -0.26
CA LYS A 303 -10.09 -4.73 1.04
C LYS A 303 -11.00 -5.92 1.35
N LEU A 304 -12.32 -5.80 1.16
CA LEU A 304 -13.27 -6.89 1.38
C LEU A 304 -13.00 -8.09 0.45
N TYR A 305 -12.74 -7.84 -0.83
CA TYR A 305 -12.39 -8.91 -1.76
C TYR A 305 -11.08 -9.61 -1.35
N ASN A 306 -10.08 -8.85 -0.90
CA ASN A 306 -8.79 -9.38 -0.46
C ASN A 306 -8.90 -10.23 0.82
N GLU A 307 -9.89 -9.99 1.69
CA GLU A 307 -10.19 -10.87 2.83
C GLU A 307 -10.64 -12.26 2.38
N GLU A 308 -11.52 -12.32 1.39
CA GLU A 308 -12.06 -13.58 0.84
C GLU A 308 -11.07 -14.24 -0.14
N ASN A 309 -10.17 -13.45 -0.73
CA ASN A 309 -9.20 -13.88 -1.73
C ASN A 309 -7.77 -13.44 -1.34
N PRO A 310 -7.22 -13.93 -0.20
CA PRO A 310 -5.97 -13.45 0.39
C PRO A 310 -4.72 -13.72 -0.45
N LYS A 311 -4.86 -14.49 -1.54
CA LYS A 311 -3.78 -14.73 -2.50
C LYS A 311 -3.42 -13.48 -3.30
N TYR A 312 -4.35 -12.55 -3.53
CA TYR A 312 -4.08 -11.30 -4.23
C TYR A 312 -3.56 -10.22 -3.26
N LYS A 313 -2.94 -9.18 -3.82
CA LYS A 313 -2.33 -8.05 -3.11
C LYS A 313 -2.94 -6.73 -3.59
N LEU A 314 -4.25 -6.57 -3.46
CA LEU A 314 -4.94 -5.38 -3.97
C LEU A 314 -4.67 -4.15 -3.12
N GLU A 315 -4.70 -4.30 -1.80
CA GLU A 315 -4.47 -3.23 -0.85
C GLU A 315 -3.47 -3.68 0.21
N PRO A 316 -2.54 -2.81 0.63
CA PRO A 316 -1.64 -3.14 1.71
C PRO A 316 -2.46 -3.42 2.97
N PHE A 317 -2.24 -4.60 3.53
CA PHE A 317 -3.19 -5.23 4.43
C PHE A 317 -2.96 -4.78 5.88
N TYR A 318 -3.46 -3.60 6.22
CA TYR A 318 -3.47 -3.14 7.61
C TYR A 318 -4.79 -3.53 8.27
N LYS A 319 -4.89 -4.78 8.71
CA LYS A 319 -5.89 -5.17 9.71
C LYS A 319 -5.55 -4.45 11.01
N VAL A 320 -6.40 -3.51 11.42
CA VAL A 320 -6.32 -2.98 12.78
C VAL A 320 -7.11 -3.93 13.67
N THR A 321 -6.41 -4.86 14.34
CA THR A 321 -7.00 -5.56 15.48
C THR A 321 -6.97 -4.59 16.66
N LEU A 322 -8.14 -4.07 17.04
CA LEU A 322 -8.27 -3.20 18.19
C LEU A 322 -8.59 -4.03 19.43
N PHE A 323 -7.71 -3.99 20.42
CA PHE A 323 -8.03 -4.46 21.77
C PHE A 323 -8.78 -3.36 22.50
N LEU A 324 -10.11 -3.34 22.35
CA LEU A 324 -10.98 -2.34 22.97
C LEU A 324 -11.57 -2.87 24.28
N GLY A 325 -11.78 -1.97 25.25
CA GLY A 325 -12.68 -2.27 26.37
C GLY A 325 -14.13 -2.43 25.88
N LYS A 326 -14.98 -3.10 26.66
CA LYS A 326 -16.39 -3.36 26.28
C LYS A 326 -17.14 -2.10 25.85
N GLU A 327 -17.02 -1.01 26.60
CA GLU A 327 -17.68 0.27 26.30
C GLU A 327 -17.15 0.90 24.99
N GLU A 328 -15.85 0.81 24.74
CA GLU A 328 -15.25 1.32 23.49
C GLU A 328 -15.70 0.50 22.28
N GLU A 329 -15.81 -0.82 22.44
CA GLU A 329 -16.32 -1.71 21.42
C GLU A 329 -17.80 -1.43 21.11
N GLU A 330 -18.65 -1.25 22.12
CA GLU A 330 -20.06 -0.88 21.93
C GLU A 330 -20.21 0.46 21.22
N ASN A 331 -19.41 1.46 21.61
CA ASN A 331 -19.40 2.77 20.95
C ASN A 331 -18.94 2.67 19.50
N LEU A 332 -17.99 1.80 19.20
CA LEU A 332 -17.57 1.53 17.83
C LEU A 332 -18.69 0.85 17.02
N ARG A 333 -19.34 -0.18 17.58
CA ARG A 333 -20.46 -0.88 16.93
C ARG A 333 -21.63 0.06 16.62
N LYS A 334 -21.89 1.08 17.44
CA LYS A 334 -22.91 2.11 17.14
C LYS A 334 -22.59 2.95 15.89
N LYS A 335 -21.30 3.24 15.66
CA LYS A 335 -20.81 4.09 14.56
C LYS A 335 -20.42 3.30 13.29
N SER A 336 -20.44 1.98 13.37
CA SER A 336 -20.01 1.09 12.29
C SER A 336 -21.12 0.13 11.88
N ILE A 337 -20.97 -0.50 10.71
CA ILE A 337 -21.80 -1.62 10.29
C ILE A 337 -20.93 -2.84 10.06
N LYS A 338 -21.51 -4.01 10.34
CA LYS A 338 -20.95 -5.28 9.88
C LYS A 338 -21.15 -5.38 8.39
N ILE A 339 -20.14 -5.85 7.68
CA ILE A 339 -20.22 -5.98 6.23
C ILE A 339 -19.43 -7.18 5.74
N ASN A 340 -19.93 -7.83 4.70
CA ASN A 340 -19.22 -8.83 3.89
C ASN A 340 -19.05 -8.30 2.46
N PHE A 341 -18.24 -9.00 1.65
CA PHE A 341 -17.98 -8.59 0.28
C PHE A 341 -19.25 -8.56 -0.57
N GLU A 342 -20.07 -9.62 -0.55
CA GLU A 342 -21.26 -9.75 -1.40
C GLU A 342 -22.28 -8.61 -1.21
N ASP A 343 -22.60 -8.29 0.05
CA ASP A 343 -23.54 -7.23 0.40
C ASP A 343 -23.02 -5.86 -0.03
N TYR A 344 -21.73 -5.59 0.20
CA TYR A 344 -21.13 -4.32 -0.21
C TYR A 344 -21.04 -4.20 -1.73
N PHE A 345 -20.65 -5.27 -2.40
CA PHE A 345 -20.52 -5.34 -3.84
C PHE A 345 -21.85 -5.04 -4.52
N LYS A 346 -22.95 -5.69 -4.08
CA LYS A 346 -24.30 -5.42 -4.58
C LYS A 346 -24.67 -3.95 -4.41
N GLN A 347 -24.50 -3.39 -3.21
CA GLN A 347 -24.81 -1.99 -2.94
C GLN A 347 -23.96 -1.00 -3.75
N TYR A 348 -22.67 -1.31 -3.93
CA TYR A 348 -21.75 -0.50 -4.73
C TYR A 348 -22.20 -0.44 -6.18
N HIS A 349 -22.67 -1.56 -6.74
CA HIS A 349 -23.23 -1.60 -8.08
C HIS A 349 -24.58 -0.90 -8.16
N ASP A 350 -25.53 -1.20 -7.28
CA ASP A 350 -26.87 -0.61 -7.32
C ASP A 350 -26.83 0.93 -7.25
N LYS A 351 -25.94 1.51 -6.43
CA LYS A 351 -25.81 2.97 -6.28
C LYS A 351 -25.02 3.63 -7.42
N ASN A 352 -24.06 2.94 -8.03
CA ASN A 352 -23.26 3.51 -9.12
C ASN A 352 -23.86 3.25 -10.52
N TYR A 353 -24.71 2.24 -10.68
CA TYR A 353 -25.38 1.92 -11.96
C TYR A 353 -26.75 2.60 -12.08
N ASN A 354 -27.50 2.78 -10.98
CA ASN A 354 -28.81 3.46 -11.00
C ASN A 354 -28.72 4.98 -10.75
N GLY A 355 -27.50 5.53 -10.67
CA GLY A 355 -27.23 6.97 -10.52
C GLY A 355 -26.85 7.69 -11.83
N LYS A 356 -27.06 7.04 -12.98
CA LYS A 356 -26.96 7.67 -14.30
C LYS A 356 -28.33 7.99 -14.87
#